data_AF-A0A4P9XZW2-F1
#
_entry.id   AF-A0A4P9XZW2-F1
#
_cell.length_a   1.000
_cell.length_b   1.000
_cell.length_c   1.000
_cell.angle_alpha   90.00
_cell.angle_beta   90.00
_cell.angle_gamma   90.00
#
_symmetry.space_group_name_H-M   'P 1'
#
loop_
_entity.id
_entity.type
_entity.pdbx_description
1 polymer ?
#
loop_
_entity_poly.entity_id
_entity_poly.type
_entity_poly.pdbx_seq_one_letter_code
_entity_poly.pdbx_strand_id
1 'polypeptide(L)'
;MPKDGYDRSGVRGGRDQFSWESVKEDKHRENYLGHSVLAPVGRWQNGKDINWYSKGIKTANDEREGGGIEDERKKEIEALKQQEADLLSEALGIKPKPR
;
A
#
# COMPACT_ATOMS: atom_id res chain seq x y z
N MET A 1 46.27 26.58 8.17
CA MET A 1 45.38 25.46 8.53
C MET A 1 44.01 25.76 7.94
N PRO A 2 43.61 25.11 6.84
CA PRO A 2 42.28 25.33 6.27
C PRO A 2 41.22 24.74 7.20
N LYS A 3 40.23 25.57 7.53
CA LYS A 3 39.00 25.18 8.22
C LYS A 3 38.00 24.73 7.17
N ASP A 4 37.76 23.43 7.06
CA ASP A 4 36.67 22.92 6.24
C ASP A 4 35.45 22.68 7.11
N GLY A 5 34.45 23.54 6.92
CA GLY A 5 33.14 23.44 7.53
C GLY A 5 32.42 22.19 7.06
N TYR A 6 31.97 21.38 8.01
CA TYR A 6 31.03 20.29 7.76
C TYR A 6 29.61 20.75 8.06
N ASP A 7 29.17 21.79 7.37
CA ASP A 7 27.74 22.08 7.27
C ASP A 7 27.12 20.98 6.41
N ARG A 8 26.52 19.98 7.07
CA ARG A 8 25.77 18.90 6.43
C ARG A 8 24.46 19.47 5.85
N SER A 9 24.57 20.27 4.78
CA SER A 9 23.47 20.91 4.07
C SER A 9 22.82 20.01 3.00
N GLY A 10 22.79 18.70 3.24
CA GLY A 10 22.07 17.73 2.41
C GLY A 10 20.90 17.14 3.19
N VAL A 11 19.72 17.11 2.58
CA VAL A 11 18.58 16.30 3.04
C VAL A 11 19.13 14.91 3.38
N ARG A 12 19.03 14.48 4.65
CA ARG A 12 19.70 13.30 5.19
C ARG A 12 19.06 11.99 4.70
N GLY A 13 19.19 11.73 3.41
CA GLY A 13 18.54 10.62 2.72
C GLY A 13 17.20 11.04 2.13
N GLY A 14 17.00 10.68 0.87
CA GLY A 14 15.71 10.74 0.18
C GLY A 14 15.02 9.38 0.19
N ARG A 15 13.83 9.31 -0.43
CA ARG A 15 13.09 8.05 -0.65
C ARG A 15 13.97 6.93 -1.23
N ASP A 16 14.95 7.27 -2.05
CA ASP A 16 15.87 6.30 -2.67
C ASP A 16 16.94 5.73 -1.74
N GLN A 17 17.15 6.31 -0.55
CA GLN A 17 18.17 5.85 0.40
C GLN A 17 17.57 5.07 1.57
N PHE A 18 16.24 4.99 1.67
CA PHE A 18 15.54 4.29 2.73
C PHE A 18 15.14 2.89 2.27
N SER A 19 15.53 1.86 3.03
CA SER A 19 15.12 0.48 2.80
C SER A 19 14.78 -0.19 4.12
N TRP A 20 13.65 -0.90 4.14
CA TRP A 20 13.22 -1.70 5.28
C TRP A 20 14.17 -2.87 5.57
N GLU A 21 14.87 -3.39 4.57
CA GLU A 21 15.91 -4.40 4.77
C GLU A 21 17.07 -3.85 5.61
N SER A 22 17.52 -2.63 5.30
CA SER A 22 18.56 -1.96 6.09
C SER A 22 18.11 -1.65 7.52
N VAL A 23 16.82 -1.33 7.71
CA VAL A 23 16.24 -1.13 9.05
C VAL A 23 16.22 -2.43 9.86
N LYS A 24 16.01 -3.61 9.25
CA LYS A 24 16.04 -4.89 9.97
C LYS A 24 17.38 -5.17 10.64
N GLU A 25 18.47 -4.77 9.98
CA GLU A 25 19.84 -4.98 10.44
C GLU A 25 20.35 -3.86 11.37
N ASP A 26 19.60 -2.76 11.49
CA ASP A 26 19.95 -1.64 12.35
C ASP A 26 19.82 -2.00 13.85
N LYS A 27 20.82 -1.57 14.63
CA LYS A 27 20.82 -1.71 16.10
C LYS A 27 19.66 -0.97 16.75
N HIS A 28 19.21 0.12 16.14
CA HIS A 28 18.17 1.02 16.63
C HIS A 28 16.87 0.91 15.83
N ARG A 29 16.62 -0.24 15.19
CA ARG A 29 15.44 -0.50 14.36
C ARG A 29 14.12 -0.18 15.06
N GLU A 30 14.05 -0.33 16.38
CA GLU A 30 12.89 -0.01 17.21
C GLU A 30 12.50 1.47 17.20
N ASN A 31 13.43 2.36 16.85
CA ASN A 31 13.18 3.80 16.74
C ASN A 31 12.51 4.20 15.41
N TYR A 32 12.38 3.26 14.46
CA TYR A 32 11.71 3.50 13.18
C TYR A 32 10.21 3.22 13.28
N LEU A 33 9.41 4.17 12.83
CA LEU A 33 7.95 4.04 12.78
C LEU A 33 7.55 2.92 11.82
N GLY A 34 6.84 1.91 12.32
CA GLY A 34 6.42 0.76 11.52
C GLY A 34 7.37 -0.43 11.57
N HIS A 35 8.42 -0.40 12.40
CA HIS A 35 9.37 -1.51 12.60
C HIS A 35 8.68 -2.85 12.86
N SER A 36 7.63 -2.88 13.68
CA SER A 36 6.92 -4.11 14.06
C SER A 36 6.28 -4.85 12.89
N VAL A 37 5.89 -4.13 11.83
CA VAL A 37 5.19 -4.68 10.67
C VAL A 37 6.13 -4.82 9.47
N LEU A 38 6.99 -3.82 9.25
CA LEU A 38 7.77 -3.69 8.02
C LEU A 38 9.22 -4.18 8.14
N ALA A 39 9.73 -4.33 9.37
CA ALA A 39 11.04 -4.92 9.66
C ALA A 39 10.96 -5.98 10.79
N PRO A 40 10.06 -6.97 10.70
CA PRO A 40 9.97 -8.01 11.72
C PRO A 40 11.25 -8.87 11.71
N VAL A 41 11.70 -9.28 12.90
CA VAL A 41 12.93 -10.06 13.10
C VAL A 41 12.73 -11.17 14.11
N GLY A 42 13.54 -12.22 14.01
CA GLY A 42 13.50 -13.37 14.91
C GLY A 42 12.65 -14.52 14.39
N ARG A 43 12.49 -15.57 15.19
CA ARG A 43 11.82 -16.81 14.76
C ARG A 43 10.29 -16.75 14.84
N TRP A 44 9.73 -15.78 15.58
CA TRP A 44 8.29 -15.67 15.83
C TRP A 44 7.48 -15.30 14.58
N GLN A 45 8.11 -14.66 13.59
CA GLN A 45 7.49 -14.30 12.31
C GLN A 45 7.37 -15.48 11.34
N ASN A 46 8.14 -16.54 11.53
CA ASN A 46 8.16 -17.67 10.59
C ASN A 46 6.80 -18.37 10.60
N GLY A 47 6.12 -18.40 9.44
CA GLY A 47 4.81 -19.01 9.29
C GLY A 47 3.65 -18.17 9.84
N LYS A 48 3.87 -16.91 10.22
CA LYS A 48 2.81 -15.95 10.56
C LYS A 48 2.67 -14.90 9.48
N ASP A 49 1.44 -14.64 9.08
CA ASP A 49 1.11 -13.53 8.21
C ASP A 49 0.85 -12.26 9.04
N ILE A 50 1.84 -11.37 9.07
CA ILE A 50 1.77 -10.12 9.83
C ILE A 50 0.77 -9.14 9.19
N ASN A 51 0.58 -9.22 7.88
CA ASN A 51 -0.27 -8.33 7.09
C ASN A 51 -1.70 -8.87 6.92
N TRP A 52 -2.10 -9.87 7.70
CA TRP A 52 -3.42 -10.50 7.61
C TRP A 52 -4.59 -9.50 7.65
N TYR A 53 -4.45 -8.41 8.42
CA TYR A 53 -5.45 -7.36 8.56
C TYR A 53 -5.56 -6.44 7.32
N SER A 54 -4.52 -6.40 6.49
CA SER A 54 -4.48 -5.59 5.26
C SER A 54 -4.98 -6.37 4.04
N LYS A 55 -5.27 -7.68 4.19
CA LYS A 55 -5.90 -8.51 3.16
C LYS A 55 -7.35 -8.07 2.92
N GLY A 56 -7.52 -7.00 2.15
CA GLY A 56 -8.82 -6.35 1.99
C GLY A 56 -8.71 -4.86 1.65
N ILE A 57 -7.72 -4.18 2.23
CA ILE A 57 -7.56 -2.73 2.17
C ILE A 57 -6.22 -2.43 1.49
N LYS A 58 -6.25 -2.29 0.17
CA LYS A 58 -5.07 -1.85 -0.58
C LYS A 58 -4.87 -0.35 -0.34
N THR A 59 -3.76 0.02 0.30
CA THR A 59 -3.26 1.40 0.29
C THR A 59 -2.28 1.56 -0.87
N ALA A 60 -2.14 2.78 -1.38
CA ALA A 60 -1.44 3.13 -2.62
C ALA A 60 0.04 2.67 -2.76
N ASN A 61 0.66 2.05 -1.75
CA ASN A 61 2.00 1.47 -1.86
C ASN A 61 2.00 -0.03 -2.23
N ASP A 62 0.85 -0.71 -2.18
CA ASP A 62 0.70 -2.15 -2.45
C ASP A 62 0.51 -2.45 -3.96
N GLU A 63 0.64 -1.43 -4.81
CA GLU A 63 0.43 -1.48 -6.26
C GLU A 63 1.53 -2.25 -7.02
N ARG A 64 2.60 -2.68 -6.36
CA ARG A 64 3.80 -3.23 -7.03
C ARG A 64 3.88 -4.75 -7.12
N GLU A 65 3.16 -5.53 -6.33
CA GLU A 65 3.42 -6.99 -6.25
C GLU A 65 2.21 -7.92 -6.50
N GLY A 66 0.97 -7.42 -6.60
CA GLY A 66 -0.22 -8.30 -6.61
C GLY A 66 -1.19 -8.08 -7.78
N GLY A 67 -0.76 -8.35 -9.02
CA GLY A 67 -1.55 -8.11 -10.24
C GLY A 67 -2.87 -8.88 -10.36
N GLY A 68 -2.97 -10.10 -9.79
CA GLY A 68 -4.17 -10.94 -9.98
C GLY A 68 -5.42 -10.53 -9.20
N ILE A 69 -5.25 -10.06 -7.95
CA ILE A 69 -6.38 -9.75 -7.04
C ILE A 69 -6.98 -8.36 -7.35
N GLU A 70 -6.22 -7.49 -8.00
CA GLU A 70 -6.69 -6.16 -8.43
C GLU A 70 -7.74 -6.27 -9.55
N ASP A 71 -7.54 -7.19 -10.49
CA ASP A 71 -8.43 -7.39 -11.62
C ASP A 71 -9.77 -7.99 -11.20
N GLU A 72 -9.78 -8.87 -10.20
CA GLU A 72 -11.03 -9.43 -9.65
C GLU A 72 -11.85 -8.36 -8.91
N ARG A 73 -11.22 -7.52 -8.07
CA ARG A 73 -11.93 -6.41 -7.41
C ARG A 73 -12.45 -5.37 -8.39
N LYS A 74 -11.67 -5.04 -9.42
CA LYS A 74 -12.11 -4.09 -10.46
C LYS A 74 -13.37 -4.62 -11.16
N LYS A 75 -13.40 -5.90 -11.49
CA LYS A 75 -14.59 -6.55 -12.08
C LYS A 75 -15.78 -6.52 -11.13
N GLU A 76 -15.59 -6.77 -9.84
CA GLU A 76 -16.67 -6.68 -8.85
C GLU A 76 -17.23 -5.26 -8.74
N ILE A 77 -16.36 -4.24 -8.71
CA ILE A 77 -16.75 -2.83 -8.66
C ILE A 77 -17.47 -2.41 -9.95
N GLU A 78 -17.00 -2.87 -11.11
CA GLU A 78 -17.64 -2.60 -12.40
C GLU A 78 -19.04 -3.22 -12.47
N ALA A 79 -19.22 -4.45 -12.00
CA ALA A 79 -20.52 -5.10 -11.93
C ALA A 79 -21.51 -4.32 -11.03
N LEU A 80 -21.05 -3.84 -9.88
CA LEU A 80 -21.87 -3.03 -8.97
C LEU A 80 -22.29 -1.71 -9.62
N LYS A 81 -21.33 -1.01 -10.26
CA LYS A 81 -21.61 0.26 -10.97
C LYS A 81 -22.60 0.09 -12.12
N GLN A 82 -22.56 -1.04 -12.84
CA GLN A 82 -23.53 -1.34 -13.88
C GLN A 82 -24.94 -1.50 -13.31
N GLN A 83 -25.09 -2.25 -12.22
CA GLN A 83 -26.38 -2.42 -11.54
C GLN A 83 -26.93 -1.09 -11.02
N GLU A 84 -26.09 -0.24 -10.44
CA GLU A 84 -26.48 1.10 -9.99
C GLU A 84 -26.90 2.00 -11.17
N ALA A 85 -26.15 1.98 -12.27
CA ALA A 85 -26.50 2.74 -13.48
C ALA A 85 -27.84 2.27 -14.08
N ASP A 86 -28.10 0.97 -14.03
CA ASP A 86 -29.34 0.38 -14.50
C ASP A 86 -30.55 0.82 -13.66
N LEU A 87 -30.43 0.80 -12.33
CA LEU A 87 -31.47 1.29 -11.42
C LEU A 87 -31.68 2.80 -11.55
N LEU A 88 -30.59 3.56 -11.69
CA LEU A 88 -30.66 5.01 -11.87
C LEU A 88 -31.32 5.39 -13.20
N SER A 89 -31.06 4.64 -14.27
CA SER A 89 -31.72 4.84 -15.57
C SER A 89 -33.21 4.50 -15.56
N GLU A 90 -33.62 3.54 -14.74
CA GLU A 90 -35.03 3.19 -14.51
C GLU A 90 -35.73 4.30 -13.71
N ALA A 91 -35.09 4.80 -12.64
CA ALA A 91 -35.59 5.90 -11.84
C ALA A 91 -35.71 7.22 -12.62
N LEU A 92 -34.76 7.48 -13.53
CA LEU A 92 -34.77 8.65 -14.42
C LEU A 92 -35.70 8.47 -15.64
N GLY A 93 -36.30 7.30 -15.84
CA GLY A 93 -37.27 7.04 -16.91
C GLY A 93 -36.65 7.06 -18.32
N ILE A 94 -35.34 6.84 -18.46
CA ILE A 94 -34.61 6.91 -19.73
C ILE A 94 -34.70 5.58 -20.50
N LYS A 95 -34.94 4.46 -19.81
CA LYS A 95 -35.04 3.14 -20.47
C LYS A 95 -36.34 3.01 -21.28
N PRO A 96 -36.28 2.66 -22.58
CA PRO A 96 -37.48 2.35 -23.34
C PRO A 96 -38.14 1.09 -22.76
N LYS A 97 -39.44 1.18 -22.48
CA LYS A 97 -40.26 0.05 -22.03
C LYS A 97 -40.11 -1.09 -23.05
N PRO A 98 -39.69 -2.31 -22.64
CA PRO A 98 -39.77 -3.45 -23.54
C PRO A 98 -41.24 -3.66 -23.93
N ARG A 99 -41.49 -3.86 -25.23
CA ARG A 99 -42.80 -4.18 -25.79
C ARG A 99 -43.29 -5.54 -25.32
#